data_AF-A0A7K4HH59-F1
#
_entry.id   AF-A0A7K4HH59-F1
#
_cell.length_a   1.000
_cell.length_b   1.000
_cell.length_c   1.000
_cell.angle_alpha   90.00
_cell.angle_beta   90.00
_cell.angle_gamma   90.00
#
_symmetry.space_group_name_H-M   'P 1'
#
loop_
_entity.id
_entity.type
_entity.pdbx_description
1 polymer ?
#
loop_
_entity_poly.entity_id
_entity_poly.type
_entity_poly.pdbx_seq_one_letter_code
_entity_poly.pdbx_strand_id
1 'polypeptide(L)'
;MENPGKKANTTLKNKDDKHKSENESSKNQDTSKTKGQMSGAKPKKETVKKGKKSLSTEEDFELDIPLVPESPKQKDKITINSPGLSPDLVTKMKKLDSGKNKVVLVNCERCKEIIAVPIPRAFVLKSELPVVPVSYVHKNSKKKDQHCITLYLDHDFDIRRQRISDVVFSPK
;
A
#
# COMPACT_ATOMS: atom_id res chain seq x y z
N MET A 1 -27.83 61.55 -7.10
CA MET A 1 -26.82 62.11 -6.18
C MET A 1 -25.72 61.09 -6.02
N GLU A 2 -24.61 61.38 -6.67
CA GLU A 2 -23.38 60.59 -6.71
C GLU A 2 -22.59 60.77 -5.41
N ASN A 3 -21.91 59.71 -4.95
CA ASN A 3 -20.48 59.81 -4.66
C ASN A 3 -19.80 58.42 -4.57
N PRO A 4 -18.78 58.15 -5.41
CA PRO A 4 -17.92 56.97 -5.35
C PRO A 4 -16.55 57.28 -4.72
N GLY A 5 -15.88 56.27 -4.15
CA GLY A 5 -14.48 56.34 -3.75
C GLY A 5 -14.17 55.36 -2.60
N LYS A 6 -13.04 54.64 -2.53
CA LYS A 6 -11.75 54.70 -3.23
C LYS A 6 -11.09 53.31 -3.21
N LYS A 7 -10.21 53.10 -4.19
CA LYS A 7 -9.28 51.99 -4.40
C LYS A 7 -8.19 51.93 -3.31
N ALA A 8 -7.62 50.74 -3.07
CA ALA A 8 -6.17 50.56 -2.94
C ALA A 8 -5.74 49.09 -3.08
N ASN A 9 -4.90 48.85 -4.09
CA ASN A 9 -4.04 47.69 -4.30
C ASN A 9 -2.89 47.71 -3.29
N THR A 10 -2.41 46.56 -2.82
CA THR A 10 -0.99 46.46 -2.39
C THR A 10 -0.43 45.07 -2.63
N THR A 11 0.37 45.00 -3.69
CA THR A 11 1.35 43.94 -3.99
C THR A 11 2.61 44.21 -3.18
N LEU A 12 3.13 43.23 -2.45
CA LEU A 12 4.51 43.26 -1.94
C LEU A 12 5.28 42.03 -2.42
N LYS A 13 6.23 42.30 -3.31
CA LYS A 13 7.37 41.46 -3.68
C LYS A 13 8.46 41.62 -2.62
N ASN A 14 9.17 40.53 -2.32
CA ASN A 14 10.55 40.46 -1.82
C ASN A 14 11.09 39.11 -2.39
N LYS A 15 12.11 38.97 -3.26
CA LYS A 15 13.53 39.42 -3.23
C LYS A 15 14.17 39.08 -1.88
N ASP A 16 15.28 38.39 -1.73
CA ASP A 16 16.29 37.73 -2.56
C ASP A 16 16.86 36.64 -1.63
N ASP A 17 17.39 35.52 -2.12
CA ASP A 17 18.72 35.10 -1.66
C ASP A 17 19.32 33.97 -2.49
N LYS A 18 20.58 34.24 -2.79
CA LYS A 18 21.47 33.62 -3.75
C LYS A 18 22.52 32.89 -2.93
N HIS A 19 22.63 31.58 -3.05
CA HIS A 19 23.89 30.91 -2.71
C HIS A 19 24.26 29.86 -3.76
N LYS A 20 25.25 30.28 -4.54
CA LYS A 20 26.09 29.51 -5.44
C LYS A 20 27.15 28.80 -4.58
N SER A 21 27.36 27.51 -4.78
CA SER A 21 28.65 26.87 -4.49
C SER A 21 28.87 25.70 -5.44
N GLU A 22 29.74 25.97 -6.41
CA GLU A 22 30.47 24.97 -7.20
C GLU A 22 31.45 24.25 -6.26
N ASN A 23 31.66 22.95 -6.45
CA ASN A 23 32.99 22.39 -6.22
C ASN A 23 33.22 21.17 -7.12
N GLU A 24 34.34 21.22 -7.83
CA GLU A 24 34.81 20.27 -8.83
C GLU A 24 35.65 19.13 -8.22
N SER A 25 35.70 18.03 -8.97
CA SER A 25 36.89 17.22 -9.30
C SER A 25 37.68 16.43 -8.23
N SER A 26 37.80 15.11 -8.45
CA SER A 26 39.06 14.32 -8.63
C SER A 26 38.73 12.81 -8.58
N LYS A 27 38.88 12.00 -9.64
CA LYS A 27 40.04 11.38 -10.32
C LYS A 27 40.76 10.24 -9.55
N ASN A 28 40.62 9.03 -10.12
CA ASN A 28 41.54 7.87 -10.24
C ASN A 28 42.11 7.12 -9.02
N GLN A 29 41.96 5.79 -9.02
CA GLN A 29 42.99 4.74 -9.28
C GLN A 29 42.42 3.39 -8.78
N ASP A 30 42.35 2.24 -9.48
CA ASP A 30 43.27 1.43 -10.31
C ASP A 30 43.81 0.20 -9.53
N THR A 31 43.74 -0.97 -10.18
CA THR A 31 44.40 -2.27 -9.88
C THR A 31 43.89 -3.07 -8.65
N SER A 32 43.89 -4.41 -8.56
CA SER A 32 44.54 -5.49 -9.32
C SER A 32 43.88 -6.87 -9.05
N LYS A 33 44.12 -7.78 -10.00
CA LYS A 33 43.81 -9.22 -10.09
C LYS A 33 44.10 -10.05 -8.83
N THR A 34 43.34 -11.14 -8.62
CA THR A 34 43.95 -12.47 -8.47
C THR A 34 43.02 -13.61 -8.92
N LYS A 35 43.63 -14.55 -9.65
CA LYS A 35 43.10 -15.82 -10.15
C LYS A 35 42.87 -16.81 -9.01
N GLY A 36 41.90 -17.71 -9.19
CA GLY A 36 41.78 -18.94 -8.43
C GLY A 36 40.73 -19.87 -9.03
N GLN A 37 41.16 -20.70 -9.99
CA GLN A 37 40.44 -21.94 -10.33
C GLN A 37 40.41 -22.85 -9.10
N MET A 38 39.31 -23.56 -8.86
CA MET A 38 39.34 -25.01 -8.69
C MET A 38 37.92 -25.60 -8.63
N SER A 39 37.81 -26.71 -9.34
CA SER A 39 36.72 -27.66 -9.46
C SER A 39 36.25 -28.25 -8.14
N GLY A 40 34.92 -28.38 -7.97
CA GLY A 40 34.31 -29.16 -6.90
C GLY A 40 32.89 -29.54 -7.25
N ALA A 41 32.72 -30.76 -7.77
CA ALA A 41 31.44 -31.36 -8.09
C ALA A 41 30.58 -31.63 -6.83
N LYS A 42 29.26 -31.37 -6.95
CA LYS A 42 28.08 -32.04 -6.32
C LYS A 42 26.95 -31.00 -6.08
N PRO A 43 25.67 -31.38 -5.97
CA PRO A 43 24.93 -32.49 -6.57
C PRO A 43 23.70 -32.00 -7.37
N LYS A 44 23.14 -32.89 -8.21
CA LYS A 44 21.88 -32.70 -8.95
C LYS A 44 20.73 -32.36 -8.00
N LYS A 45 20.05 -31.25 -8.30
CA LYS A 45 18.79 -30.81 -7.70
C LYS A 45 17.66 -31.56 -8.41
N GLU A 46 17.27 -32.73 -7.92
CA GLU A 46 16.01 -33.33 -8.35
C GLU A 46 14.85 -32.56 -7.72
N THR A 47 13.97 -32.15 -8.62
CA THR A 47 12.76 -31.39 -8.36
C THR A 47 11.73 -32.32 -7.73
N VAL A 48 11.41 -32.09 -6.46
CA VAL A 48 10.20 -32.63 -5.83
C VAL A 48 9.01 -31.97 -6.52
N LYS A 49 8.51 -32.60 -7.60
CA LYS A 49 7.16 -32.38 -8.09
C LYS A 49 6.21 -32.87 -7.01
N LYS A 50 5.72 -31.95 -6.17
CA LYS A 50 4.57 -32.17 -5.29
C LYS A 50 3.31 -32.19 -6.16
N GLY A 51 3.17 -33.26 -6.95
CA GLY A 51 1.91 -33.59 -7.60
C GLY A 51 0.95 -34.06 -6.52
N LYS A 52 -0.08 -33.26 -6.25
CA LYS A 52 -1.28 -33.72 -5.54
C LYS A 52 -1.80 -34.94 -6.34
N LYS A 53 -1.58 -36.15 -5.83
CA LYS A 53 -2.47 -37.27 -6.16
C LYS A 53 -3.80 -36.93 -5.49
N SER A 54 -4.74 -36.37 -6.25
CA SER A 54 -6.15 -36.57 -5.95
C SER A 54 -6.36 -38.08 -6.04
N LEU A 55 -6.53 -38.72 -4.89
CA LEU A 55 -7.12 -40.05 -4.83
C LEU A 55 -8.60 -39.86 -5.21
N SER A 56 -8.89 -39.78 -6.51
CA SER A 56 -10.22 -40.09 -7.02
C SER A 56 -10.25 -41.60 -7.18
N THR A 57 -11.00 -42.26 -6.30
CA THR A 57 -11.39 -43.64 -6.49
C THR A 57 -12.42 -43.73 -7.61
N GLU A 58 -12.48 -44.87 -8.26
CA GLU A 58 -13.33 -45.16 -9.43
C GLU A 58 -14.82 -45.03 -9.08
N GLU A 59 -15.15 -45.17 -7.79
CA GLU A 59 -16.49 -44.98 -7.21
C GLU A 59 -16.98 -43.51 -7.22
N ASP A 60 -16.07 -42.52 -7.33
CA ASP A 60 -16.41 -41.09 -7.31
C ASP A 60 -17.00 -40.61 -8.66
N PHE A 61 -16.95 -41.47 -9.69
CA PHE A 61 -17.54 -41.24 -11.01
C PHE A 61 -18.93 -41.90 -11.20
N GLU A 62 -19.37 -42.78 -10.30
CA GLU A 62 -20.68 -43.45 -10.40
C GLU A 62 -21.84 -42.58 -9.88
N LEU A 63 -21.51 -41.54 -9.12
CA LEU A 63 -22.46 -40.50 -8.77
C LEU A 63 -22.35 -39.43 -9.87
N ASP A 64 -23.42 -39.19 -10.63
CA ASP A 64 -23.58 -38.11 -11.63
C ASP A 64 -23.49 -36.71 -10.97
N ILE A 65 -22.42 -36.44 -10.22
CA ILE A 65 -22.17 -35.18 -9.56
C ILE A 65 -21.63 -34.24 -10.63
N PRO A 66 -22.36 -33.18 -10.99
CA PRO A 66 -21.86 -32.23 -11.96
C PRO A 66 -20.56 -31.61 -11.44
N LEU A 67 -19.56 -31.52 -12.33
CA LEU A 67 -18.28 -30.91 -12.00
C LEU A 67 -18.50 -29.48 -11.48
N VAL A 68 -18.06 -29.22 -10.25
CA VAL A 68 -18.13 -27.90 -9.65
C VAL A 68 -17.32 -26.93 -10.51
N PRO A 69 -17.91 -25.81 -10.98
CA PRO A 69 -17.17 -24.85 -11.78
C PRO A 69 -15.96 -24.33 -11.00
N GLU A 70 -14.82 -24.13 -11.68
CA GLU A 70 -13.63 -23.57 -11.05
C GLU A 70 -13.95 -22.23 -10.38
N SER A 71 -13.53 -22.07 -9.12
CA SER A 71 -13.76 -20.83 -8.39
C SER A 71 -13.12 -19.65 -9.14
N PRO A 72 -13.82 -18.52 -9.29
CA PRO A 72 -13.27 -17.34 -9.94
C PRO A 72 -11.99 -16.88 -9.22
N LYS A 73 -10.83 -17.02 -9.87
CA LYS A 73 -9.55 -16.57 -9.33
C LYS A 73 -9.52 -15.04 -9.39
N GLN A 74 -9.68 -14.36 -8.26
CA GLN A 74 -9.50 -12.90 -8.17
C GLN A 74 -8.05 -12.55 -8.54
N LYS A 75 -7.83 -11.76 -9.59
CA LYS A 75 -6.49 -11.57 -10.18
C LYS A 75 -5.69 -10.39 -9.65
N ASP A 76 -6.32 -9.38 -9.06
CA ASP A 76 -5.62 -8.10 -8.88
C ASP A 76 -5.56 -7.67 -7.41
N LYS A 77 -4.41 -7.93 -6.77
CA LYS A 77 -4.04 -7.22 -5.53
C LYS A 77 -3.69 -5.78 -5.90
N ILE A 78 -4.31 -4.80 -5.23
CA ILE A 78 -3.94 -3.39 -5.38
C ILE A 78 -2.53 -3.22 -4.80
N THR A 79 -1.54 -3.13 -5.68
CA THR A 79 -0.14 -2.84 -5.34
C THR A 79 0.20 -1.40 -5.75
N ILE A 80 1.32 -0.87 -5.25
CA ILE A 80 1.77 0.51 -5.50
C ILE A 80 1.96 0.81 -7.00
N ASN A 81 2.18 -0.22 -7.83
CA ASN A 81 2.40 -0.09 -9.27
C ASN A 81 1.16 -0.43 -10.11
N SER A 82 -0.03 -0.51 -9.50
CA SER A 82 -1.25 -0.86 -10.22
C SER A 82 -1.59 0.23 -11.27
N PRO A 83 -1.82 -0.12 -12.54
CA PRO A 83 -2.28 0.83 -13.55
C PRO A 83 -3.65 1.37 -13.11
N GLY A 84 -3.72 2.65 -12.73
CA GLY A 84 -4.95 3.29 -12.24
C GLY A 84 -4.81 4.06 -10.92
N LEU A 85 -3.65 4.01 -10.25
CA LEU A 85 -3.41 4.88 -9.08
C LEU A 85 -3.09 6.31 -9.52
N SER A 86 -3.77 7.29 -8.93
CA SER A 86 -3.51 8.71 -9.22
C SER A 86 -2.13 9.13 -8.69
N PRO A 87 -1.41 10.01 -9.40
CA PRO A 87 -0.08 10.46 -8.97
C PRO A 87 -0.13 11.16 -7.60
N ASP A 88 -1.23 11.86 -7.30
CA ASP A 88 -1.46 12.49 -6.00
C ASP A 88 -1.48 11.45 -4.86
N LEU A 89 -2.15 10.30 -5.05
CA LEU A 89 -2.19 9.23 -4.04
C LEU A 89 -0.78 8.70 -3.76
N VAL A 90 0.02 8.46 -4.80
CA VAL A 90 1.40 7.97 -4.65
C VAL A 90 2.25 8.96 -3.86
N THR A 91 2.11 10.27 -4.11
CA THR A 91 2.83 11.28 -3.32
C THR A 91 2.38 11.33 -1.87
N LYS A 92 1.06 11.20 -1.60
CA LYS A 92 0.52 11.11 -0.24
C LYS A 92 1.04 9.90 0.50
N MET A 93 1.11 8.74 -0.16
CA MET A 93 1.69 7.54 0.44
C MET A 93 3.15 7.74 0.84
N LYS A 94 3.98 8.27 -0.05
CA LYS A 94 5.42 8.51 0.25
C LYS A 94 5.62 9.49 1.41
N LYS A 95 4.72 10.46 1.58
CA LYS A 95 4.76 11.42 2.70
C LYS A 95 4.34 10.79 4.03
N LEU A 96 3.39 9.85 3.99
CA LEU A 96 2.84 9.20 5.18
C LEU A 96 3.63 7.95 5.60
N ASP A 97 4.30 7.29 4.64
CA ASP A 97 5.13 6.11 4.89
C ASP A 97 6.43 6.55 5.56
N SER A 98 6.63 6.06 6.77
CA SER A 98 7.80 6.33 7.59
C SER A 98 8.24 5.05 8.28
N GLY A 99 9.43 5.04 8.86
CA GLY A 99 9.87 3.88 9.66
C GLY A 99 8.89 3.52 10.80
N LYS A 100 8.09 4.49 11.27
CA LYS A 100 7.11 4.33 12.35
C LYS A 100 5.73 3.92 11.85
N ASN A 101 5.30 4.43 10.70
CA ASN A 101 3.97 4.19 10.14
C ASN A 101 4.07 3.50 8.80
N LYS A 102 3.39 2.36 8.65
CA LYS A 102 3.21 1.71 7.36
C LYS A 102 1.92 2.22 6.72
N VAL A 103 1.97 2.56 5.44
CA VAL A 103 0.75 2.97 4.70
C VAL A 103 0.14 1.75 4.02
N VAL A 104 -1.16 1.55 4.24
CA VAL A 104 -1.96 0.53 3.60
C VAL A 104 -2.99 1.19 2.68
N LEU A 105 -3.12 0.69 1.46
CA LEU A 105 -4.14 1.16 0.51
C LEU A 105 -5.44 0.38 0.71
N VAL A 106 -6.53 1.11 0.87
CA VAL A 106 -7.84 0.55 1.14
C VAL A 106 -8.83 1.12 0.13
N ASN A 107 -9.66 0.28 -0.46
CA ASN A 107 -10.79 0.74 -1.25
C ASN A 107 -11.98 1.03 -0.34
N CYS A 108 -12.38 2.28 -0.19
CA CYS A 108 -13.58 2.61 0.57
C CYS A 108 -14.82 2.32 -0.29
N GLU A 109 -15.59 1.28 0.06
CA GLU A 109 -16.79 0.88 -0.69
C GLU A 109 -17.90 1.94 -0.66
N ARG A 110 -17.97 2.74 0.42
CA ARG A 110 -18.96 3.81 0.59
C ARG A 110 -18.63 5.06 -0.24
N CYS A 111 -17.37 5.45 -0.30
CA CYS A 111 -16.90 6.58 -1.11
C CYS A 111 -16.59 6.22 -2.56
N LYS A 112 -16.34 4.93 -2.84
CA LYS A 112 -15.79 4.42 -4.10
C LYS A 112 -14.44 5.06 -4.45
N GLU A 113 -13.64 5.35 -3.42
CA GLU A 113 -12.32 5.99 -3.53
C GLU A 113 -11.26 5.13 -2.82
N ILE A 114 -10.05 5.09 -3.40
CA ILE A 114 -8.90 4.46 -2.75
C ILE A 114 -8.29 5.46 -1.77
N ILE A 115 -8.13 5.00 -0.53
CA ILE A 115 -7.59 5.81 0.57
C ILE A 115 -6.27 5.23 1.06
N ALA A 116 -5.35 6.12 1.44
CA ALA A 116 -4.10 5.76 2.08
C ALA A 116 -4.27 5.86 3.60
N VAL A 117 -4.24 4.72 4.29
CA VAL A 117 -4.40 4.65 5.76
C VAL A 117 -3.02 4.48 6.41
N PRO A 118 -2.55 5.43 7.22
CA PRO A 118 -1.31 5.30 7.96
C PRO A 118 -1.53 4.45 9.22
N ILE A 119 -0.73 3.40 9.39
CA ILE A 119 -0.88 2.42 10.47
C ILE A 119 0.41 2.35 11.28
N PRO A 120 0.36 2.60 12.60
CA PRO A 120 1.53 2.49 13.46
C PRO A 120 2.07 1.05 13.47
N ARG A 121 3.32 0.86 13.04
CA ARG A 121 3.91 -0.49 12.94
C ARG A 121 3.98 -1.18 14.29
N ALA A 122 4.33 -0.40 15.32
CA ALA A 122 4.44 -0.90 16.69
C ALA A 122 3.10 -1.45 17.22
N PHE A 123 1.95 -0.94 16.77
CA PHE A 123 0.65 -1.42 17.21
C PHE A 123 0.36 -2.82 16.66
N VAL A 124 0.65 -3.04 15.37
CA VAL A 124 0.37 -4.31 14.68
C VAL A 124 1.41 -5.38 15.04
N LEU A 125 2.70 -5.04 15.09
CA LEU A 125 3.78 -6.01 15.31
C LEU A 125 3.88 -6.48 16.78
N LYS A 126 3.40 -5.68 17.74
CA LYS A 126 3.41 -6.05 19.16
C LYS A 126 2.13 -6.76 19.63
N SER A 127 1.11 -6.82 18.77
CA SER A 127 -0.15 -7.46 19.12
C SER A 127 0.05 -8.97 19.27
N GLU A 128 -0.58 -9.55 20.29
CA GLU A 128 -0.64 -11.01 20.46
C GLU A 128 -1.67 -11.66 19.53
N LEU A 129 -2.63 -10.86 19.05
CA LEU A 129 -3.64 -11.34 18.11
C LEU A 129 -3.01 -11.55 16.73
N PRO A 130 -3.25 -12.69 16.07
CA PRO A 130 -2.75 -12.95 14.71
C PRO A 130 -3.36 -12.01 13.67
N VAL A 131 -4.51 -11.43 14.00
CA VAL A 131 -5.22 -10.44 13.19
C VAL A 131 -5.61 -9.27 14.09
N VAL A 132 -5.12 -8.08 13.74
CA VAL A 132 -5.23 -6.86 14.53
C VAL A 132 -6.31 -5.95 13.92
N PRO A 133 -7.37 -5.59 14.67
CA PRO A 133 -8.34 -4.61 14.21
C PRO A 133 -7.78 -3.19 14.34
N VAL A 134 -7.78 -2.45 13.22
CA VAL A 134 -7.40 -1.04 13.16
C VAL A 134 -8.57 -0.24 12.62
N SER A 135 -9.10 0.67 13.43
CA SER A 135 -10.19 1.56 13.04
C SER A 135 -9.64 2.90 12.58
N TYR A 136 -10.03 3.31 11.38
CA TYR A 136 -9.66 4.58 10.77
C TYR A 136 -10.91 5.36 10.39
N VAL A 137 -11.00 6.60 10.85
CA VAL A 137 -12.15 7.45 10.54
C VAL A 137 -11.88 8.20 9.24
N HIS A 138 -12.61 7.83 8.20
CA HIS A 138 -12.50 8.43 6.89
C HIS A 138 -13.55 9.54 6.69
N LYS A 139 -13.12 10.65 6.10
CA LYS A 139 -13.98 11.77 5.71
C LYS A 139 -14.00 11.85 4.19
N ASN A 140 -15.20 11.77 3.61
CA ASN A 140 -15.37 11.85 2.17
C ASN A 140 -14.90 13.23 1.65
N SER A 141 -14.11 13.24 0.58
CA SER A 141 -13.67 14.43 -0.15
C SER A 141 -14.84 15.35 -0.56
N LYS A 142 -16.03 14.78 -0.78
CA LYS A 142 -17.28 15.48 -1.15
C LYS A 142 -18.09 16.01 0.07
N LYS A 143 -17.51 15.98 1.28
CA LYS A 143 -17.93 16.69 2.50
C LYS A 143 -19.32 16.39 3.09
N LYS A 144 -19.95 15.25 2.81
CA LYS A 144 -21.29 14.93 3.38
C LYS A 144 -21.35 13.73 4.31
N ASP A 145 -20.26 12.98 4.44
CA ASP A 145 -20.30 11.72 5.16
C ASP A 145 -18.94 11.40 5.80
N GLN A 146 -19.01 10.94 7.05
CA GLN A 146 -17.88 10.47 7.83
C GLN A 146 -18.22 9.08 8.35
N HIS A 147 -17.37 8.12 8.05
CA HIS A 147 -17.57 6.74 8.45
C HIS A 147 -16.25 6.12 8.93
N CYS A 148 -16.36 5.09 9.74
CA CYS A 148 -15.24 4.35 10.26
C CYS A 148 -14.97 3.15 9.36
N ILE A 149 -13.72 2.96 8.99
CA ILE A 149 -13.25 1.79 8.27
C ILE A 149 -12.42 0.98 9.25
N THR A 150 -12.89 -0.22 9.58
CA THR A 150 -12.17 -1.16 10.43
C THR A 150 -11.49 -2.19 9.55
N LEU A 151 -10.16 -2.18 9.59
CA LEU A 151 -9.28 -3.09 8.87
C LEU A 151 -8.83 -4.19 9.82
N TYR A 152 -8.89 -5.43 9.37
CA TYR A 152 -8.33 -6.58 10.07
C TYR A 152 -7.03 -6.96 9.37
N LEU A 153 -5.92 -6.63 9.99
CA LEU A 153 -4.58 -6.76 9.41
C LEU A 153 -3.84 -7.92 10.05
N ASP A 154 -3.01 -8.62 9.29
CA ASP A 154 -2.00 -9.51 9.87
C ASP A 154 -0.70 -8.75 10.19
N HIS A 155 0.31 -9.47 10.68
CA HIS A 155 1.63 -8.90 11.00
C HIS A 155 2.43 -8.48 9.76
N ASP A 156 2.02 -8.89 8.56
CA ASP A 156 2.58 -8.45 7.28
C ASP A 156 1.87 -7.19 6.73
N PHE A 157 0.90 -6.65 7.49
CA PHE A 157 0.05 -5.53 7.11
C PHE A 157 -0.88 -5.81 5.91
N ASP A 158 -1.11 -7.09 5.61
CA ASP A 158 -2.07 -7.52 4.59
C ASP A 158 -3.50 -7.45 5.16
N ILE A 159 -4.41 -6.87 4.38
CA ILE A 159 -5.82 -6.75 4.76
C ILE A 159 -6.49 -8.13 4.61
N ARG A 160 -6.93 -8.70 5.73
CA ARG A 160 -7.71 -9.94 5.77
C ARG A 160 -9.19 -9.70 5.65
N ARG A 161 -9.70 -8.65 6.30
CA ARG A 161 -11.10 -8.23 6.23
C ARG A 161 -11.19 -6.71 6.35
N GLN A 162 -12.24 -6.17 5.77
CA GLN A 162 -12.61 -4.76 5.87
C GLN A 162 -14.07 -4.66 6.31
N ARG A 163 -14.38 -3.74 7.22
CA ARG A 163 -15.74 -3.38 7.61
C ARG A 163 -15.90 -1.87 7.58
N ILE A 164 -17.09 -1.41 7.22
CA ILE A 164 -17.47 0.01 7.25
C ILE A 164 -18.58 0.17 8.28
N SER A 165 -18.51 1.22 9.08
CA SER A 165 -19.49 1.52 10.12
C SER A 165 -19.79 3.01 10.16
N ASP A 166 -21.03 3.35 10.48
CA ASP A 166 -21.42 4.74 10.72
C ASP A 166 -20.74 5.28 11.98
N VAL A 167 -20.40 6.57 11.96
CA VAL A 167 -19.84 7.28 13.11
C VAL A 167 -20.92 8.18 13.68
N VAL A 168 -21.31 7.93 14.93
CA VAL A 168 -22.25 8.77 15.67
C VAL A 168 -21.47 9.60 16.68
N PHE A 169 -21.65 10.92 16.67
CA PHE A 169 -21.06 11.82 17.65
C PHE A 169 -22.06 12.08 18.77
N SER A 170 -21.67 11.80 20.01
CA SER A 170 -22.43 12.27 21.16
C SER A 170 -22.17 13.77 21.35
N PRO A 171 -23.21 14.60 21.52
CA PRO A 171 -23.02 15.93 22.08
C PRO A 171 -22.42 15.79 23.50
N LYS A 172 -21.54 16.72 23.87
CA LYS A 172 -20.95 16.82 25.21
C LYS A 172 -21.88 17.61 26.13
#